data_AF-A0A2T2SUL2-F1
#
_entry.id   AF-A0A2T2SUL2-F1
#
_cell.length_a   1.000
_cell.length_b   1.000
_cell.length_c   1.000
_cell.angle_alpha   90.00
_cell.angle_beta   90.00
_cell.angle_gamma   90.00
#
_symmetry.space_group_name_H-M   'P 1'
#
loop_
_entity.id
_entity.type
_entity.pdbx_description
1 polymer ?
#
loop_
_entity_poly.entity_id
_entity_poly.type
_entity_poly.pdbx_seq_one_letter_code
_entity_poly.pdbx_strand_id
1 'polypeptide(L)' 'MANADSLGEVIEASTRQFVVEVYEEADVPDFGAWVCVEPDDAPTLFGLVSHVETGSYDTNRQAV' A
#
# COMPACT_ATOMS: atom_id res chain seq x y z
N MET A 1 -16.94 -7.36 0.08
CA MET A 1 -16.45 -7.76 -1.27
C MET A 1 -15.14 -7.02 -1.41
N ALA A 2 -13.99 -7.71 -1.30
CA ALA A 2 -12.72 -7.06 -1.64
C ALA A 2 -12.84 -6.59 -3.09
N ASN A 3 -12.59 -5.31 -3.34
CA ASN A 3 -12.66 -4.74 -4.67
C ASN A 3 -11.64 -5.51 -5.52
N ALA A 4 -12.09 -6.16 -6.60
CA ALA A 4 -11.21 -6.96 -7.47
C ALA A 4 -10.13 -6.12 -8.19
N ASP A 5 -10.17 -4.80 -8.01
CA ASP A 5 -9.22 -3.79 -8.49
C ASP A 5 -8.30 -3.23 -7.39
N SER A 6 -8.33 -3.78 -6.17
CA SER A 6 -7.43 -3.34 -5.10
C SER A 6 -5.99 -3.77 -5.40
N LEU A 7 -5.08 -2.80 -5.44
CA LEU A 7 -3.65 -3.03 -5.63
C LEU A 7 -2.90 -3.46 -4.36
N GLY A 8 -3.50 -3.33 -3.18
CA GLY A 8 -2.84 -3.67 -1.92
C GLY A 8 -3.62 -3.24 -0.67
N GLU A 9 -2.96 -3.36 0.48
CA GLU A 9 -3.53 -3.05 1.80
C GLU A 9 -2.67 -2.05 2.58
N VAL A 10 -3.33 -1.13 3.29
CA VAL A 10 -2.64 -0.20 4.20
C VAL A 10 -2.17 -0.96 5.44
N ILE A 11 -0.86 -1.05 5.64
CA ILE A 11 -0.24 -1.76 6.78
C ILE A 11 0.20 -0.81 7.91
N GLU A 12 0.42 0.46 7.59
CA GLU A 12 0.74 1.50 8.56
C GLU A 12 0.06 2.81 8.16
N ALA A 13 -0.50 3.55 9.13
CA ALA A 13 -1.15 4.82 8.87
C ALA A 13 -0.85 5.86 9.95
N SER A 14 -0.66 7.10 9.51
CA SER A 14 -0.58 8.30 10.34
C SER A 14 -1.46 9.39 9.75
N THR A 15 -1.51 10.56 10.41
CA THR A 15 -2.26 11.72 9.91
C THR A 15 -1.67 12.36 8.66
N ARG A 16 -0.44 11.99 8.26
CA ARG A 16 0.30 12.63 7.15
C ARG A 16 0.73 11.70 6.03
N GLN A 17 0.84 10.41 6.33
CA GLN A 17 1.32 9.38 5.41
C GLN A 17 0.79 8.02 5.85
N PHE A 18 0.74 7.11 4.90
CA PHE A 18 0.43 5.70 5.13
C PHE A 18 1.33 4.85 4.23
N VAL A 19 1.54 3.60 4.65
CA VAL A 19 2.32 2.60 3.93
C VAL A 19 1.36 1.53 3.43
N VAL A 20 1.49 1.19 2.15
CA VAL A 20 0.70 0.14 1.50
C VAL A 20 1.62 -1.00 1.13
N GLU A 21 1.23 -2.21 1.50
CA GLU A 21 1.78 -3.43 0.92
C GLU A 21 1.01 -3.73 -0.36
N VAL A 22 1.72 -3.70 -1.50
CA VAL A 22 1.16 -4.03 -2.81
C VAL A 22 1.12 -5.54 -2.95
N TYR A 23 0.00 -6.08 -3.44
CA TYR A 23 -0.15 -7.51 -3.67
C TYR A 23 0.83 -8.01 -4.73
N GLU A 24 1.32 -9.25 -4.57
CA GLU A 24 2.32 -9.84 -5.47
C GLU A 24 1.86 -9.92 -6.94
N GLU A 25 0.55 -10.05 -7.15
CA GLU A 25 -0.09 -10.16 -8.47
C GLU A 25 -0.49 -8.80 -9.06
N ALA A 26 -0.37 -7.72 -8.28
CA ALA A 26 -0.77 -6.37 -8.67
C ALA A 26 0.42 -5.57 -9.23
N ASP A 27 0.15 -4.71 -10.21
CA ASP A 27 1.14 -3.77 -10.72
C ASP A 27 1.46 -2.70 -9.66
N VAL A 28 2.75 -2.49 -9.42
CA VAL A 28 3.24 -1.48 -8.48
C VAL A 28 3.02 -0.08 -9.09
N PRO A 29 2.38 0.86 -8.36
CA PRO A 29 2.15 2.21 -8.88
C PRO A 29 3.46 3.00 -9.01
N ASP A 30 3.53 3.86 -10.03
CA ASP A 30 4.68 4.74 -10.24
C ASP A 30 4.81 5.82 -9.15
N PHE A 31 6.04 6.31 -8.94
CA PHE A 31 6.26 7.54 -8.18
C PHE A 31 5.46 8.71 -8.77
N GLY A 32 4.73 9.42 -7.94
CA GLY A 32 3.84 10.52 -8.33
C GLY A 32 2.46 10.08 -8.83
N ALA A 33 2.16 8.78 -8.85
CA ALA A 33 0.81 8.30 -9.09
C ALA A 33 -0.13 8.70 -7.94
N TRP A 34 -1.39 8.92 -8.27
CA TRP A 34 -2.45 9.09 -7.27
C TRP A 34 -3.07 7.75 -6.93
N VAL A 35 -3.29 7.52 -5.64
CA VAL A 35 -3.98 6.34 -5.12
C VAL A 35 -5.18 6.74 -4.27
N CYS A 36 -6.15 5.84 -4.19
CA CYS A 36 -7.38 6.00 -3.42
C CYS A 36 -7.45 4.89 -2.35
N VAL A 37 -7.79 5.25 -1.12
CA VAL A 37 -8.01 4.33 -0.02
C VAL A 37 -9.44 4.50 0.47
N GLU A 38 -10.19 3.40 0.49
CA GLU A 38 -11.60 3.35 0.90
C GLU A 38 -11.73 2.58 2.22
N PRO A 39 -11.57 3.24 3.38
CA PRO A 39 -11.77 2.60 4.68
C PRO A 39 -13.26 2.41 4.98
N ASP A 40 -13.63 1.30 5.62
CA ASP A 40 -15.05 0.94 5.89
C ASP A 40 -15.80 1.99 6.76
N ASP A 41 -15.12 2.60 7.74
CA ASP A 41 -15.71 3.52 8.73
C ASP A 41 -15.10 4.93 8.68
N ALA A 42 -14.47 5.32 7.56
CA ALA A 42 -13.89 6.65 7.39
C ALA A 42 -14.08 7.19 5.96
N PRO A 43 -13.92 8.51 5.76
CA PRO A 43 -13.95 9.09 4.42
C PRO A 43 -12.84 8.50 3.54
N THR A 44 -13.12 8.39 2.24
CA THR A 44 -12.13 8.07 1.22
C THR A 44 -10.93 9.03 1.31
N LEU A 45 -9.73 8.47 1.32
CA LEU A 45 -8.48 9.22 1.35
C LEU A 45 -7.79 9.13 -0.01
N PHE A 46 -7.20 10.24 -0.43
CA PHE A 46 -6.38 10.31 -1.64
C PHE A 46 -4.93 10.55 -1.25
N GLY A 47 -4.04 9.72 -1.78
CA GLY A 47 -2.60 9.79 -1.53
C GLY A 47 -1.82 10.01 -2.83
N LEU A 48 -0.68 10.68 -2.71
CA LEU A 48 0.32 10.77 -3.76
C LEU A 48 1.47 9.82 -3.43
N VAL A 49 1.83 8.93 -4.35
CA VAL A 49 2.96 8.02 -4.17
C VAL A 49 4.25 8.81 -4.14
N SER A 50 4.91 8.85 -2.99
CA SER A 50 6.18 9.57 -2.78
C SER A 50 7.39 8.65 -2.69
N HIS A 51 7.16 7.35 -2.51
CA HIS A 51 8.22 6.36 -2.41
C HIS A 51 7.67 4.98 -2.79
N VAL A 52 8.48 4.21 -3.52
CA VAL A 52 8.19 2.83 -3.89
C VAL A 52 9.46 2.02 -3.60
N GLU A 53 9.32 0.99 -2.78
CA GLU A 53 10.37 0.02 -2.50
C GLU A 53 9.87 -1.37 -2.89
N THR A 54 10.65 -2.07 -3.72
CA THR A 54 10.41 -3.48 -4.05
C THR A 54 11.45 -4.32 -3.33
N GLY A 55 11.07 -4.92 -2.20
CA GLY A 55 11.88 -5.87 -1.47
C GLY A 55 11.54 -7.31 -1.86
N SER A 56 12.53 -8.20 -1.88
CA SER A 56 12.25 -9.64 -1.85
C SER A 56 11.85 -10.00 -0.42
N TYR A 57 10.64 -10.52 -0.23
CA TYR A 57 10.21 -11.11 1.05
C TYR A 57 11.00 -12.40 1.31
N ASP A 58 12.26 -12.27 1.72
CA ASP A 58 13.04 -13.41 2.19
C ASP A 58 12.64 -13.67 3.64
N THR A 59 11.81 -14.69 3.86
CA THR A 59 11.23 -15.03 5.18
C THR A 59 12.26 -15.49 6.22
N ASN A 60 13.56 -15.27 6.00
CA ASN A 60 14.69 -15.69 6.85
C ASN A 60 15.43 -14.53 7.56
N ARG A 61 14.76 -13.43 7.90
CA ARG A 61 15.35 -12.41 8.79
C ARG A 61 14.74 -12.39 10.19
N GLN A 62 14.75 -13.55 10.86
CA GLN A 62 14.94 -13.54 12.32
C GLN A 62 16.40 -13.19 12.57
N ALA A 63 16.67 -11.91 12.81
CA ALA A 63 17.95 -11.49 13.35
C ALA A 63 18.07 -12.04 14.78
N VAL A 64 19.08 -12.88 14.99
CA VAL A 64 19.57 -13.37 16.29
C VAL A 64 20.21 -12.26 17.11
#